data_AF-A0A8J2HUK9-F1
#
_entry.id   AF-A0A8J2HUK9-F1
#
_cell.length_a   1.000
_cell.length_b   1.000
_cell.length_c   1.000
_cell.angle_alpha   90.00
_cell.angle_beta   90.00
_cell.angle_gamma   90.00
#
_symmetry.space_group_name_H-M   'P 1'
#
loop_
_entity.id
_entity.type
_entity.pdbx_description
1 polymer ?
#
loop_
_entity_poly.entity_id
_entity_poly.type
_entity_poly.pdbx_seq_one_letter_code
_entity_poly.pdbx_strand_id
1 'polypeptide(L)' 'SVEVAQGIYESQWIGTSTKIQKSLKIMMCRAQKPLVINVEGILPALTCKFYTTFLSSTLSYFMTLRALIYR' A
#
# COMPACT_ATOMS: atom_id res chain seq x y z
N SER A 1 5.58 -3.74 -4.92
CA SER A 1 6.23 -3.47 -3.63
C SER A 1 7.44 -2.60 -3.87
N VAL A 2 7.64 -1.57 -3.06
CA VAL A 2 8.74 -0.61 -3.25
C VAL A 2 10.09 -1.29 -3.14
N GLU A 3 10.23 -2.31 -2.28
CA GLU A 3 11.48 -3.05 -2.09
C GLU A 3 11.92 -3.79 -3.36
N VAL A 4 10.98 -4.28 -4.17
CA VAL A 4 11.29 -4.96 -5.44
C VAL A 4 11.83 -3.97 -6.47
N ALA A 5 11.24 -2.76 -6.54
CA ALA A 5 11.75 -1.72 -7.43
C ALA A 5 13.15 -1.26 -6.99
N GLN A 6 13.35 -1.11 -5.68
CA GLN A 6 14.62 -0.74 -5.05
C GLN A 6 15.71 -1.79 -5.35
N GLY A 7 15.45 -3.08 -5.13
CA GLY A 7 16.42 -4.14 -5.40
C GLY A 7 16.78 -4.28 -6.87
N ILE A 8 15.84 -4.01 -7.78
CA ILE A 8 16.15 -3.92 -9.21
C ILE A 8 17.05 -2.71 -9.50
N TYR A 9 16.76 -1.55 -8.91
CA TYR A 9 17.55 -0.34 -9.10
C TYR A 9 19.00 -0.50 -8.61
N GLU A 10 19.18 -1.15 -7.46
CA GLU A 10 20.49 -1.43 -6.85
C GLU A 10 21.26 -2.56 -7.57
N SER A 11 20.61 -3.31 -8.44
CA SER A 11 21.26 -4.36 -9.23
C SER A 11 22.16 -3.81 -10.35
N GLN A 12 23.10 -4.61 -10.84
CA GLN A 12 23.98 -4.26 -11.97
C GLN A 12 23.26 -4.35 -13.33
N TRP A 13 22.17 -3.61 -13.51
CA TRP A 13 21.32 -3.71 -14.72
C TRP A 13 21.85 -2.91 -15.93
N ILE A 14 22.72 -1.92 -15.70
CA ILE A 14 23.23 -0.99 -16.74
C ILE A 14 24.08 -1.71 -17.81
N GLY A 15 24.80 -2.78 -17.42
CA GLY A 15 25.63 -3.57 -18.34
C GLY A 15 24.90 -4.73 -19.05
N THR A 16 23.62 -4.94 -18.77
CA THR A 16 22.86 -6.07 -19.34
C THR A 16 22.31 -5.77 -20.73
N SER A 17 21.84 -6.80 -21.44
CA SER A 17 21.24 -6.65 -22.76
C SER A 17 20.04 -5.70 -22.73
N THR A 18 19.82 -4.98 -23.84
CA THR A 18 18.70 -4.03 -23.98
C THR A 18 17.32 -4.67 -23.77
N LYS A 19 17.19 -5.98 -24.03
CA LYS A 19 15.97 -6.76 -23.74
C LYS A 19 15.72 -6.85 -22.23
N ILE A 20 16.76 -7.16 -21.45
CA ILE A 20 16.68 -7.26 -19.98
C ILE A 20 16.39 -5.90 -19.37
N GLN A 21 17.07 -4.84 -19.82
CA GLN A 21 16.84 -3.48 -19.33
C GLN A 21 15.40 -3.01 -19.52
N LYS A 22 14.79 -3.32 -20.68
CA LYS A 22 13.37 -3.02 -20.95
C LYS A 22 12.45 -3.78 -20.00
N SER A 23 12.67 -5.06 -19.79
CA SER A 23 11.89 -5.87 -18.85
C SER A 23 12.01 -5.37 -17.41
N LEU A 24 13.22 -5.03 -16.95
CA LEU A 24 13.46 -4.49 -15.61
C LEU A 24 12.78 -3.13 -15.41
N LYS A 25 12.79 -2.25 -16.42
CA LYS A 25 12.02 -0.99 -16.39
C LYS A 25 10.52 -1.23 -16.21
N ILE A 26 9.95 -2.19 -16.95
CA ILE A 26 8.54 -2.55 -16.80
C ILE A 26 8.25 -3.06 -15.38
N MET A 27 9.11 -3.93 -14.84
CA MET A 27 8.99 -4.42 -13.46
C MET A 27 9.08 -3.29 -12.44
N MET A 28 10.04 -2.37 -12.56
CA MET A 28 10.17 -1.22 -11.67
C MET A 28 8.90 -0.34 -11.68
N CYS A 29 8.41 0.02 -12.86
CA CYS A 29 7.17 0.79 -13.02
C CYS A 29 5.94 0.06 -12.47
N ARG A 30 5.92 -1.27 -12.54
CA ARG A 30 4.83 -2.10 -12.01
C ARG A 30 4.88 -2.22 -10.49
N ALA A 31 6.08 -2.37 -9.94
CA ALA A 31 6.33 -2.52 -8.52
C ALA A 31 6.02 -1.24 -7.71
N GLN A 32 6.14 -0.06 -8.35
CA GLN A 32 5.79 1.25 -7.78
C GLN A 32 4.27 1.51 -7.71
N LYS A 33 3.45 0.77 -8.46
CA LYS A 33 1.99 0.88 -8.36
C LYS A 33 1.49 -0.13 -7.32
N PRO A 34 1.07 0.31 -6.11
CA PRO A 34 0.50 -0.60 -5.13
C PRO A 34 -0.72 -1.31 -5.72
N LEU A 35 -0.85 -2.61 -5.46
CA LEU A 35 -2.03 -3.38 -5.81
C LEU A 35 -3.16 -2.92 -4.87
N VAL A 36 -3.85 -1.87 -5.28
CA VAL A 36 -4.98 -1.34 -4.54
C VAL A 36 -6.21 -2.15 -4.94
N ILE A 37 -6.70 -2.98 -4.02
CA ILE A 37 -8.04 -3.55 -4.14
C ILE A 37 -9.01 -2.42 -3.80
N ASN A 38 -9.62 -1.85 -4.83
CA ASN A 38 -10.67 -0.84 -4.70
C ASN A 38 -11.99 -1.49 -5.08
N VAL A 39 -12.97 -1.49 -4.18
CA VAL A 39 -14.34 -1.87 -4.51
C VAL A 39 -15.11 -0.56 -4.63
N GLU A 40 -15.30 -0.10 -5.87
CA GLU A 40 -16.02 1.14 -6.12
C GLU A 40 -17.39 1.12 -5.44
N GLY A 41 -17.67 2.16 -4.65
CA GLY A 41 -18.92 2.34 -3.92
C GLY A 41 -18.99 1.67 -2.53
N ILE A 42 -18.09 0.76 -2.18
CA ILE A 42 -18.16 0.01 -0.90
C ILE A 42 -16.96 0.28 -0.01
N LEU A 43 -15.74 0.18 -0.55
CA LEU A 43 -14.51 0.31 0.24
C LEU A 43 -13.48 1.13 -0.54
N PRO A 44 -12.94 2.21 0.06
CA PRO A 44 -11.80 2.89 -0.52
C PRO A 44 -10.59 1.93 -0.52
N ALA A 45 -9.67 2.20 -1.43
CA ALA A 45 -8.33 1.62 -1.52
C ALA A 45 -7.86 0.96 -0.22
N LEU A 46 -7.90 -0.38 -0.15
CA LEU A 46 -7.56 -1.13 1.06
C LEU A 46 -6.08 -0.90 1.41
N THR A 47 -5.85 0.07 2.29
CA THR A 47 -4.51 0.53 2.69
C THR A 47 -4.40 0.40 4.19
N CYS A 48 -3.20 0.12 4.71
CA CYS A 48 -2.94 0.12 6.16
C CYS A 48 -3.45 1.41 6.84
N LYS A 49 -3.36 2.55 6.15
CA LYS A 49 -3.92 3.83 6.58
C LYS A 49 -5.45 3.83 6.75
N PHE A 50 -6.18 3.14 5.86
CA PHE A 50 -7.62 2.97 6.00
C PHE A 50 -7.96 2.12 7.23
N TYR A 51 -7.25 1.00 7.41
CA TYR A 51 -7.43 0.11 8.57
C TYR A 51 -7.19 0.83 9.91
N THR A 52 -6.08 1.57 10.02
CA THR A 52 -5.75 2.33 11.23
C THR A 52 -6.77 3.42 11.55
N THR A 53 -7.26 4.11 10.52
CA THR A 53 -8.32 5.13 10.68
C THR A 53 -9.63 4.49 11.13
N PHE A 54 -10.03 3.38 10.49
CA PHE A 54 -11.23 2.63 10.86
C PHE A 54 -11.17 2.17 12.33
N LEU A 55 -10.07 1.53 12.73
CA LEU A 55 -9.86 1.05 14.09
C LEU A 55 -9.91 2.19 15.12
N SER A 56 -9.24 3.32 14.81
CA SER A 56 -9.23 4.50 15.70
C SER A 56 -10.62 5.09 15.89
N SER A 57 -11.42 5.16 14.83
CA SER A 57 -12.81 5.61 14.90
C SER A 57 -13.66 4.67 15.77
N THR A 58 -13.57 3.35 15.56
CA THR A 58 -14.31 2.36 16.37
C THR A 58 -13.96 2.46 17.85
N LEU A 59 -12.68 2.58 18.19
CA LEU A 59 -12.24 2.77 19.57
C LEU A 59 -12.73 4.09 20.17
N SER A 60 -12.76 5.17 19.39
CA SER A 60 -13.27 6.47 19.83
C SER A 60 -14.77 6.41 20.14
N TYR A 61 -15.57 5.75 19.28
CA TYR A 61 -16.98 5.50 19.56
C TYR A 61 -17.18 4.65 20.81
N PHE A 62 -16.41 3.56 20.96
CA PHE A 62 -16.47 2.70 22.13
C PHE A 62 -16.13 3.45 23.43
N MET A 63 -15.07 4.27 23.41
CA MET A 63 -14.67 5.12 24.53
C MET A 63 -15.76 6.13 24.90
N THR A 64 -16.38 6.75 23.90
CA THR A 64 -17.46 7.72 24.11
C THR A 64 -18.69 7.04 24.72
N LEU A 65 -19.12 5.91 24.16
CA LEU A 65 -20.23 5.11 24.70
C LEU A 65 -19.93 4.65 26.13
N ARG A 66 -18.71 4.19 26.40
CA ARG A 66 -18.27 3.84 27.74
C ARG A 66 -18.39 5.05 28.69
N ALA A 67 -17.86 6.22 28.31
CA ALA A 67 -17.94 7.42 29.14
C ALA A 67 -19.39 7.84 29.44
N LEU A 68 -20.32 7.60 28.51
CA LEU A 68 -21.74 7.87 28.71
C LEU A 68 -22.43 6.83 29.61
N ILE A 69 -22.03 5.57 29.56
CA ILE A 69 -22.62 4.49 30.40
C ILE A 69 -22.15 4.60 31.86
N TYR A 70 -20.92 5.06 32.09
CA TYR A 70 -20.36 5.24 33.44
C TYR A 70 -20.60 6.65 34.01
N ARG A 71 -21.39 7.47 33.33
CA ARG A 71 -21.90 8.76 33.82
C ARG A 71 -23.30 8.57 34.40
#